data_AF-A0A366XTC1-F1
#
_entry.id   AF-A0A366XTC1-F1
#
_cell.length_a   1.000
_cell.length_b   1.000
_cell.length_c   1.000
_cell.angle_alpha   90.00
_cell.angle_beta   90.00
_cell.angle_gamma   90.00
#
_symmetry.space_group_name_H-M   'P 1'
#
loop_
_entity.id
_entity.type
_entity.pdbx_description
1 polymer ?
#
loop_
_entity_poly.entity_id
_entity_poly.type
_entity_poly.pdbx_seq_one_letter_code
_entity_poly.pdbx_strand_id
1 'polypeptide(L)' 'MNYYRQMAYMSSYTTEQAAQNFLKHAALAEHYKRLKTANANDHSAYYRYAELQYYHKSRAIHFKGYFSAASFM' A
#
# COMPACT_ATOMS: atom_id res chain seq x y z
N MET A 1 30.64 -11.33 17.39
CA MET A 1 29.55 -11.93 16.58
C MET A 1 28.21 -11.31 17.01
N ASN A 2 27.87 -10.13 16.48
CA ASN A 2 26.64 -9.39 16.83
C ASN A 2 25.73 -9.16 15.59
N TYR A 3 25.73 -10.10 14.65
CA TYR A 3 24.92 -9.99 13.44
C TYR A 3 23.42 -10.23 13.71
N TYR A 4 23.09 -11.02 14.73
CA TYR A 4 21.69 -11.35 15.08
C TYR A 4 20.92 -10.17 15.72
N ARG A 5 21.61 -9.22 16.34
CA ARG A 5 20.96 -8.05 16.95
C ARG A 5 20.57 -7.00 15.91
N GLN A 6 21.19 -7.03 14.73
CA GLN A 6 20.90 -6.13 13.61
C GLN A 6 19.75 -6.62 12.74
N MET A 7 19.45 -7.93 12.72
CA MET A 7 18.29 -8.47 11.99
C MET A 7 16.95 -8.24 12.68
N ALA A 8 16.96 -7.94 13.98
CA ALA A 8 15.76 -7.51 14.72
C ALA A 8 15.31 -6.07 14.36
N TYR A 9 16.08 -5.34 13.55
CA TYR A 9 15.74 -4.02 13.01
C TYR A 9 15.09 -4.08 11.62
N MET A 10 14.62 -5.26 11.17
CA MET A 10 13.59 -5.29 10.12
C MET A 10 12.29 -4.81 10.74
N SER A 11 12.07 -3.50 10.71
CA SER A 11 10.91 -2.79 11.26
C SER A 11 9.60 -3.54 10.96
N SER A 12 9.11 -4.30 11.94
CA SER A 12 7.78 -4.87 11.90
C SER A 12 6.83 -3.73 12.23
N TYR A 13 6.02 -3.33 11.24
CA TYR A 13 4.93 -2.40 11.49
C TYR A 13 4.04 -2.96 12.60
N THR A 14 3.67 -2.13 13.59
CA THR A 14 2.62 -2.53 14.52
C THR A 14 1.31 -2.76 13.74
N THR A 15 0.41 -3.56 14.29
CA THR A 15 -0.92 -3.80 13.69
C THR A 15 -1.65 -2.49 13.38
N GLU A 16 -1.56 -1.51 14.29
CA GLU A 16 -2.13 -0.18 14.11
C GLU A 16 -1.48 0.60 12.97
N GLN A 17 -0.14 0.63 12.92
CA GLN A 17 0.59 1.28 11.82
C GLN A 17 0.28 0.63 10.47
N ALA A 18 0.16 -0.69 10.43
CA ALA A 18 -0.23 -1.42 9.23
C ALA A 18 -1.66 -1.08 8.80
N ALA A 19 -2.61 -1.00 9.73
CA ALA A 19 -3.99 -0.61 9.45
C ALA A 19 -4.08 0.84 8.91
N GLN A 20 -3.36 1.78 9.53
CA GLN A 20 -3.28 3.17 9.07
C GLN A 20 -2.68 3.27 7.65
N ASN A 21 -1.60 2.52 7.38
CA ASN A 21 -0.99 2.48 6.06
C ASN A 21 -1.89 1.84 5.01
N PHE A 22 -2.65 0.79 5.37
CA PHE A 22 -3.66 0.21 4.50
C PHE A 22 -4.71 1.25 4.12
N LEU A 23 -5.29 1.96 5.09
CA LEU A 23 -6.31 2.99 4.83
C LEU A 23 -5.77 4.10 3.92
N LYS A 24 -4.55 4.58 4.19
CA LYS A 24 -3.86 5.57 3.35
C LYS A 24 -3.74 5.10 1.91
N HIS A 25 -3.24 3.89 1.69
CA HIS A 25 -3.03 3.37 0.34
C HIS A 25 -4.33 3.00 -0.37
N ALA A 26 -5.34 2.51 0.35
CA ALA A 26 -6.67 2.29 -0.21
C ALA A 26 -7.31 3.60 -0.69
N ALA A 27 -7.21 4.67 0.10
CA ALA A 27 -7.70 6.00 -0.27
C ALA A 27 -6.96 6.56 -1.50
N LEU A 28 -5.64 6.44 -1.54
CA LEU A 28 -4.84 6.87 -2.70
C LEU A 28 -5.16 6.06 -3.96
N ALA A 29 -5.38 4.75 -3.85
CA ALA A 29 -5.76 3.92 -4.99
C ALA A 29 -7.10 4.37 -5.62
N GLU A 30 -8.09 4.72 -4.80
CA GLU A 30 -9.36 5.29 -5.27
C GLU A 30 -9.20 6.71 -5.82
N HIS A 31 -8.35 7.53 -5.21
CA HIS A 31 -8.02 8.85 -5.74
C HIS A 31 -7.43 8.78 -7.16
N TYR A 32 -6.43 7.93 -7.37
CA TYR A 32 -5.82 7.77 -8.70
C TYR A 32 -6.75 7.07 -9.69
N LYS A 33 -7.67 6.23 -9.24
CA LYS A 33 -8.75 5.72 -10.10
C LYS A 33 -9.59 6.87 -10.67
N ARG A 34 -10.00 7.83 -9.83
CA ARG A 34 -10.78 9.00 -10.26
C ARG A 34 -9.98 9.88 -11.22
N LEU A 35 -8.71 10.16 -10.91
CA LEU A 35 -7.83 10.93 -11.79
C LEU A 35 -7.62 10.23 -13.14
N LYS A 36 -7.38 8.92 -13.15
CA LYS A 36 -7.28 8.12 -14.37
C LYS A 36 -8.55 8.25 -15.22
N THR A 37 -9.73 8.08 -14.62
CA THR A 37 -11.00 8.20 -15.33
C THR A 37 -11.26 9.63 -15.83
N ALA A 38 -10.91 10.65 -15.04
CA ALA A 38 -11.05 12.05 -15.45
C ALA A 38 -10.11 12.42 -16.62
N ASN A 39 -8.97 11.75 -16.74
CA ASN A 39 -7.98 11.97 -17.79
C ASN A 39 -8.01 10.86 -18.86
N ALA A 40 -9.16 10.22 -19.10
CA ALA A 40 -9.27 9.13 -20.07
C ALA A 40 -8.86 9.51 -21.50
N ASN A 41 -8.96 10.79 -21.86
CA ASN A 41 -8.61 11.32 -23.19
C ASN A 41 -7.15 11.78 -23.32
N ASP A 42 -6.40 11.86 -22.21
CA ASP A 42 -4.97 12.14 -22.21
C ASP A 42 -4.22 10.85 -21.88
N HIS A 43 -3.67 10.19 -22.90
CA HIS A 43 -3.01 8.89 -22.73
C HIS A 43 -1.84 8.96 -21.74
N SER A 44 -1.03 10.03 -21.77
CA SER A 44 0.12 10.18 -20.89
C SER A 44 -0.31 10.29 -19.42
N ALA A 45 -1.31 11.13 -19.14
CA ALA A 45 -1.87 11.26 -17.81
C ALA A 45 -2.60 9.97 -17.36
N TYR A 46 -3.35 9.34 -18.26
CA TYR A 46 -4.07 8.09 -18.00
C TYR A 46 -3.14 7.00 -17.52
N TYR A 47 -2.06 6.71 -18.27
CA TYR A 47 -1.13 5.63 -17.90
C TYR A 47 -0.37 5.95 -16.62
N ARG A 48 0.05 7.20 -16.41
CA ARG A 48 0.67 7.63 -15.15
C ARG A 48 -0.24 7.37 -13.96
N TYR A 49 -1.52 7.72 -14.05
CA TYR A 49 -2.47 7.46 -12.96
C TYR A 49 -2.84 5.98 -12.82
N ALA A 50 -2.81 5.21 -13.89
CA ALA A 50 -2.99 3.75 -13.84
C ALA A 50 -1.85 3.08 -13.05
N GLU A 51 -0.60 3.46 -13.29
CA GLU A 51 0.57 2.97 -12.56
C GLU A 51 0.48 3.31 -11.06
N LEU A 52 0.13 4.55 -10.73
CA LEU A 52 -0.04 4.99 -9.33
C LEU A 52 -1.20 4.25 -8.65
N GLN A 53 -2.32 4.05 -9.34
CA GLN A 53 -3.43 3.23 -8.85
C GLN A 53 -2.95 1.82 -8.53
N TYR A 54 -2.21 1.19 -9.44
CA TYR A 54 -1.72 -0.18 -9.27
C TYR A 54 -0.73 -0.28 -8.11
N TYR A 55 0.24 0.64 -8.02
CA TYR A 55 1.18 0.73 -6.92
C TYR A 55 0.48 0.79 -5.57
N HIS A 56 -0.50 1.68 -5.42
CA HIS A 56 -1.21 1.83 -4.15
C HIS A 56 -2.12 0.65 -3.81
N LYS A 57 -2.72 -0.02 -4.80
CA LYS A 57 -3.41 -1.30 -4.57
C LYS A 57 -2.47 -2.38 -4.03
N SER A 58 -1.30 -2.52 -4.64
CA SER A 58 -0.28 -3.48 -4.18
C SER A 58 0.16 -3.18 -2.74
N ARG A 59 0.44 -1.91 -2.41
CA ARG A 59 0.80 -1.50 -1.04
C ARG A 59 -0.33 -1.75 -0.05
N ALA A 60 -1.58 -1.49 -0.42
CA ALA A 60 -2.72 -1.78 0.45
C ALA A 60 -2.82 -3.29 0.76
N ILE A 61 -2.68 -4.17 -0.24
CA ILE A 61 -2.67 -5.62 -0.04
C ILE A 61 -1.52 -6.04 0.87
N HIS A 62 -0.32 -5.50 0.64
CA HIS A 62 0.85 -5.76 1.48
C HIS A 62 0.58 -5.43 2.95
N PHE A 63 0.08 -4.23 3.26
CA PHE A 63 -0.23 -3.83 4.64
C PHE A 63 -1.39 -4.61 5.25
N LYS A 64 -2.40 -4.99 4.45
CA LYS A 64 -3.49 -5.84 4.89
C LYS A 64 -2.99 -7.15 5.51
N GLY A 65 -1.97 -7.76 4.92
CA GLY A 65 -1.38 -9.01 5.42
C GLY A 65 -0.85 -8.94 6.86
N TYR A 66 -0.43 -7.76 7.33
CA TYR A 66 0.15 -7.59 8.68
C TYR A 66 -0.89 -7.53 9.80
N PHE A 67 -2.16 -7.23 9.48
CA PHE A 67 -3.22 -7.18 10.50
C PHE A 67 -4.38 -8.14 10.24
N SER A 68 -4.53 -8.68 9.02
CA SER A 68 -5.54 -9.70 8.74
C SER A 68 -5.15 -11.09 9.26
N ALA A 69 -3.86 -11.36 9.48
CA ALA A 69 -3.38 -12.61 10.05
C ALA A 69 -3.77 -12.79 11.54
N ALA A 70 -4.20 -11.72 12.22
CA ALA A 70 -4.67 -11.77 13.60
C ALA A 70 -6.10 -12.34 13.76
N SER A 71 -6.83 -12.61 12.67
CA SER A 71 -8.24 -13.06 12.72
C SER A 71 -8.42 -14.59 12.82
N PHE A 72 -7.34 -15.38 12.92
CA PHE A 72 -7.40 -16.86 12.89
C PHE A 72 -6.86 -17.56 14.16
N MET A 73 -6.82 -16.87 15.30
CA MET A 73 -6.55 -17.47 16.62
C MET A 73 -7.64 -17.07 17.61
#